data_AF-A0A7C5D0Q8-F1
#
_entry.id   AF-A0A7C5D0Q8-F1
#
_cell.length_a   1.000
_cell.length_b   1.000
_cell.length_c   1.000
_cell.angle_alpha   90.00
_cell.angle_beta   90.00
_cell.angle_gamma   90.00
#
_symmetry.space_group_name_H-M   'P 1'
#
loop_
_entity.id
_entity.type
_entity.pdbx_description
1 polymer ?
#
loop_
_entity_poly.entity_id
_entity_poly.type
_entity_poly.pdbx_seq_one_letter_code
_entity_poly.pdbx_strand_id
1 'polypeptide(L)'
;MEEIIELLIKLGLTLILSGIIGLEREVTGHKAGIRTLILVGIGAASFVMLADNISLSDSETGRIIAGVATGLGFLGAGAIIKEGINVKG
;
A
#
# COMPACT_ATOMS: atom_id res chain seq x y z
N MET A 1 -7.66 24.65 -4.28
CA MET A 1 -8.10 24.28 -2.92
C MET A 1 -8.84 22.95 -2.94
N GLU A 2 -9.73 22.71 -3.92
CA GLU A 2 -10.40 21.43 -4.13
C GLU A 2 -9.43 20.24 -4.29
N GLU A 3 -8.37 20.40 -5.09
CA GLU A 3 -7.36 19.36 -5.31
C GLU A 3 -6.62 18.93 -4.03
N ILE A 4 -6.29 19.88 -3.15
CA ILE A 4 -5.68 19.58 -1.85
C ILE A 4 -6.66 18.83 -0.94
N ILE A 5 -7.94 19.20 -0.98
CA ILE A 5 -8.98 18.52 -0.19
C ILE A 5 -9.14 17.08 -0.69
N GLU A 6 -9.18 16.87 -2.02
CA GLU A 6 -9.24 15.53 -2.60
C GLU A 6 -8.01 14.70 -2.23
N LEU A 7 -6.82 15.30 -2.26
CA LEU A 7 -5.58 14.67 -1.84
C LEU A 7 -5.66 14.20 -0.37
N LEU A 8 -6.09 15.09 0.53
CA LEU A 8 -6.23 14.80 1.95
C LEU A 8 -7.29 13.72 2.22
N ILE A 9 -8.39 13.71 1.47
CA ILE A 9 -9.42 12.67 1.59
C ILE A 9 -8.86 11.31 1.13
N LYS A 10 -8.21 11.25 -0.04
CA LYS A 10 -7.62 10.00 -0.56
C LYS A 10 -6.56 9.44 0.40
N LEU A 11 -5.66 10.29 0.91
CA LEU A 11 -4.64 9.89 1.87
C LEU A 11 -5.23 9.50 3.23
N GLY A 12 -6.23 10.24 3.72
CA GLY A 12 -6.94 9.93 4.96
C GLY A 12 -7.67 8.59 4.89
N LEU A 13 -8.39 8.32 3.80
CA LEU A 13 -9.03 7.02 3.56
C LEU A 13 -7.98 5.90 3.45
N THR A 14 -6.89 6.14 2.73
CA THR A 14 -5.79 5.16 2.61
C THR A 14 -5.19 4.82 3.97
N LEU A 15 -4.97 5.82 4.83
CA LEU A 15 -4.47 5.64 6.19
C LEU A 15 -5.44 4.80 7.03
N ILE A 16 -6.74 5.12 7.01
CA ILE A 16 -7.75 4.39 7.78
C ILE A 16 -7.85 2.95 7.30
N LEU A 17 -8.01 2.72 6.00
CA LEU A 17 -8.16 1.38 5.44
C LEU A 17 -6.91 0.51 5.66
N SER A 18 -5.72 1.06 5.40
CA SER A 18 -4.47 0.35 5.64
C SER A 18 -4.23 0.10 7.14
N GLY A 19 -4.66 1.04 7.98
CA GLY A 19 -4.60 0.92 9.43
C GLY A 19 -5.50 -0.20 9.96
N ILE A 20 -6.73 -0.32 9.46
CA ILE A 20 -7.67 -1.39 9.84
C ILE A 20 -7.09 -2.76 9.48
N ILE A 21 -6.61 -2.94 8.25
CA ILE A 21 -6.00 -4.20 7.81
C ILE A 21 -4.74 -4.49 8.62
N GLY A 22 -3.89 -3.48 8.83
CA GLY A 22 -2.66 -3.63 9.58
C GLY A 22 -2.89 -3.95 11.06
N LEU A 23 -3.96 -3.43 11.66
CA LEU A 23 -4.37 -3.76 13.02
C LEU A 23 -4.84 -5.22 13.13
N GLU A 24 -5.68 -5.67 12.20
CA GLU A 24 -6.12 -7.06 12.14
C GLU A 24 -4.93 -8.02 12.00
N ARG A 25 -3.98 -7.69 11.13
CA ARG A 25 -2.72 -8.44 10.95
C ARG A 25 -1.83 -8.48 12.19
N GLU A 26 -1.73 -7.37 12.90
CA GLU A 26 -0.93 -7.27 14.12
C GLU A 26 -1.55 -8.09 15.27
N VAL A 27 -2.87 -8.03 15.43
CA VAL A 27 -3.62 -8.82 16.43
C VAL A 27 -3.53 -10.32 16.15
N THR A 28 -3.54 -10.72 14.87
CA THR A 28 -3.40 -12.12 14.44
C THR A 28 -1.95 -12.62 14.43
N GLY A 29 -0.98 -11.77 14.81
CA GLY A 29 0.43 -12.14 14.98
C GLY A 29 1.23 -12.22 13.68
N HIS A 30 0.77 -11.58 12.60
CA HIS A 30 1.53 -11.48 11.36
C HIS A 30 2.69 -10.47 11.50
N LYS A 31 3.78 -10.71 10.76
CA LYS A 31 4.98 -9.85 10.83
C LYS A 31 4.76 -8.44 10.28
N ALA A 32 3.89 -8.30 9.28
CA ALA A 32 3.53 -6.99 8.71
C ALA A 32 2.26 -6.47 9.40
N GLY A 33 2.44 -5.58 10.38
CA GLY A 33 1.38 -4.97 11.18
C GLY A 33 0.98 -3.55 10.73
N ILE A 34 0.46 -2.75 11.66
CA ILE A 34 -0.18 -1.47 11.34
C ILE A 34 0.74 -0.45 10.66
N ARG A 35 1.97 -0.31 11.17
CA ARG A 35 2.95 0.66 10.65
C ARG A 35 3.36 0.31 9.22
N THR A 36 3.58 -0.97 8.95
CA THR A 36 3.99 -1.45 7.63
C THR A 36 2.90 -1.17 6.61
N LEU A 37 1.65 -1.56 6.90
CA LEU A 37 0.56 -1.40 5.93
C LEU A 37 0.21 0.08 5.70
N ILE A 38 0.22 0.92 6.73
CA ILE A 38 0.01 2.38 6.56
C ILE A 38 1.08 2.99 5.65
N LEU A 39 2.38 2.71 5.90
CA LEU A 39 3.46 3.26 5.09
C LEU A 39 3.38 2.80 3.63
N VAL A 40 3.10 1.52 3.43
CA VAL A 40 2.93 0.92 2.10
C VAL A 40 1.72 1.52 1.37
N GLY A 41 0.57 1.61 2.03
CA GLY A 41 -0.65 2.18 1.45
C GLY A 41 -0.47 3.65 1.08
N ILE A 42 0.03 4.48 2.00
CA ILE A 42 0.27 5.92 1.74
C ILE A 42 1.27 6.11 0.61
N GLY A 43 2.36 5.33 0.60
CA GLY A 43 3.36 5.39 -0.48
C GLY A 43 2.75 5.04 -1.83
N ALA A 44 2.01 3.94 -1.92
CA ALA A 44 1.33 3.51 -3.13
C ALA A 44 0.33 4.55 -3.66
N ALA A 45 -0.54 5.06 -2.78
CA ALA A 45 -1.50 6.11 -3.14
C ALA A 45 -0.78 7.38 -3.63
N SER A 46 0.28 7.80 -2.94
CA SER A 46 1.06 8.98 -3.33
C SER A 46 1.66 8.84 -4.73
N PHE A 47 2.24 7.69 -5.08
CA PHE A 47 2.81 7.48 -6.41
C PHE A 47 1.76 7.51 -7.53
N VAL A 48 0.60 6.90 -7.32
CA VAL A 48 -0.49 6.91 -8.31
C VAL A 48 -1.09 8.31 -8.45
N MET A 49 -1.27 9.04 -7.35
CA MET A 49 -1.79 10.41 -7.39
C MET A 49 -0.81 11.39 -8.03
N LEU A 50 0.50 11.20 -7.79
CA LEU A 50 1.54 11.97 -8.49
C LEU A 50 1.50 11.72 -9.99
N ALA A 51 1.36 10.46 -10.42
CA ALA A 51 1.27 10.10 -11.84
C ALA A 51 0.13 10.84 -12.56
N ASP A 52 -1.02 10.95 -11.89
CA ASP A 52 -2.19 11.69 -12.36
C ASP A 52 -1.93 13.21 -12.42
N ASN A 53 -1.30 13.77 -11.38
CA ASN A 53 -0.98 15.20 -11.30
C ASN A 53 -0.03 15.69 -12.40
N ILE A 54 0.98 14.88 -12.76
CA ILE A 54 1.94 15.27 -13.80
C ILE A 54 1.47 14.92 -15.22
N SER A 55 0.18 14.60 -15.40
CA SER A 55 -0.46 14.36 -16.70
C SER A 55 0.27 13.30 -17.56
N LEU A 56 0.74 12.23 -16.92
CA LEU A 56 1.34 11.10 -17.62
C LEU A 56 0.31 10.43 -18.55
N SER A 57 0.79 9.90 -19.67
CA SER A 57 -0.04 9.04 -20.51
C SER A 57 -0.49 7.78 -19.75
N ASP A 58 -1.61 7.18 -20.17
CA ASP A 58 -2.11 5.93 -19.57
C ASP A 58 -1.04 4.82 -19.53
N SER A 59 -0.15 4.77 -20.52
CA SER A 59 0.96 3.82 -20.57
C SER A 59 2.00 4.09 -19.46
N GLU A 60 2.32 5.36 -19.21
CA GLU A 60 3.27 5.77 -18.18
C GLU A 60 2.70 5.59 -16.77
N THR A 61 1.44 5.98 -16.55
CA THR A 61 0.70 5.70 -15.31
C THR A 61 0.61 4.20 -15.07
N GLY A 62 0.33 3.41 -16.11
CA GLY A 62 0.33 1.94 -16.06
C GLY A 62 1.67 1.35 -15.62
N ARG A 63 2.81 1.92 -16.04
CA ARG A 63 4.15 1.51 -15.58
C ARG A 63 4.35 1.77 -14.08
N ILE A 64 3.89 2.92 -13.58
CA ILE A 64 3.96 3.24 -12.15
C ILE A 64 3.10 2.27 -11.33
N ILE A 65 1.87 2.03 -11.76
CA ILE A 65 0.97 1.06 -11.11
C ILE A 65 1.59 -0.34 -11.12
N ALA A 66 2.20 -0.77 -12.23
CA ALA A 66 2.90 -2.06 -12.31
C ALA A 66 4.09 -2.14 -11.34
N GLY A 67 4.86 -1.05 -11.18
CA GLY A 67 5.94 -0.94 -10.21
C GLY A 67 5.45 -1.06 -8.77
N VAL A 68 4.37 -0.34 -8.43
CA VAL A 68 3.70 -0.43 -7.13
C VAL A 68 3.20 -1.86 -6.88
N ALA A 69 2.51 -2.47 -7.85
CA ALA A 69 2.01 -3.85 -7.75
C ALA A 69 3.14 -4.86 -7.54
N THR A 70 4.27 -4.68 -8.22
CA THR A 70 5.47 -5.50 -8.05
C THR A 70 6.04 -5.38 -6.64
N GLY A 71 6.18 -4.15 -6.12
CA GLY A 71 6.65 -3.89 -4.76
C GLY A 71 5.74 -4.51 -3.70
N LEU A 72 4.42 -4.38 -3.87
CA LEU A 72 3.42 -5.04 -3.02
C LEU A 72 3.55 -6.57 -3.06
N GLY A 73 3.81 -7.15 -4.24
CA GLY A 73 4.07 -8.59 -4.40
C GLY A 73 5.28 -9.06 -3.60
N PHE A 74 6.40 -8.32 -3.65
CA PHE A 74 7.59 -8.63 -2.85
C PHE A 74 7.35 -8.48 -1.35
N LEU A 75 6.61 -7.46 -0.92
CA LEU A 75 6.25 -7.29 0.49
C LEU A 75 5.37 -8.43 0.99
N GLY A 76 4.40 -8.87 0.18
CA GLY A 76 3.55 -10.03 0.48
C GLY A 76 4.35 -11.33 0.57
N ALA A 77 5.23 -11.59 -0.41
CA ALA A 77 6.12 -12.74 -0.38
C ALA A 77 7.05 -12.73 0.84
N GLY A 78 7.59 -11.56 1.20
CA GLY A 78 8.45 -11.39 2.38
C GLY A 78 7.71 -11.51 3.72
N ALA A 79 6.40 -11.30 3.76
CA ALA A 79 5.57 -11.50 4.94
C ALA A 79 5.27 -12.98 5.21
N ILE A 80 5.32 -13.84 4.18
CA ILE A 80 5.11 -15.28 4.29
C ILE A 80 6.40 -15.95 4.78
N ILE A 81 6.34 -16.51 5.98
CA ILE A 81 7.46 -17.19 6.64
C ILE A 81 7.09 -18.65 6.82
N LYS A 82 7.99 -19.54 6.41
CA LYS A 82 7.88 -20.98 6.64
C LYS A 82 8.64 -21.36 7.91
N GLU A 83 7.94 -21.90 8.89
CA GLU A 83 8.49 -22.46 10.14
C GLU A 83 8.29 -23.98 10.14
N GLY A 84 9.28 -24.72 9.62
CA GLY A 84 9.21 -26.18 9.51
C GLY A 84 8.12 -26.62 8.53
N ILE A 85 7.07 -27.27 9.04
CA ILE A 85 5.89 -27.71 8.28
C ILE A 85 4.81 -26.59 8.25
N ASN A 86 4.88 -25.64 9.17
CA ASN A 86 3.92 -24.54 9.26
C ASN A 86 4.29 -23.39 8.34
N VAL A 87 3.28 -22.77 7.74
CA VAL A 87 3.41 -21.53 6.95
C VAL A 87 2.53 -20.48 7.60
N LYS A 88 3.10 -19.30 7.88
CA LYS A 88 2.39 -18.13 8.41
C LYS A 88 2.71 -16.93 7.53
N GLY A 89 1.69 -16.17 7.13
CA GLY A 89 1.86 -15.00 6.26
C GLY A 89 0.70 -14.05 6.37
#